data_AF-A0A2N0RJ28-F1
#
_entry.id   AF-A0A2N0RJ28-F1
#
_cell.length_a   1.000
_cell.length_b   1.000
_cell.length_c   1.000
_cell.angle_alpha   90.00
_cell.angle_beta   90.00
_cell.angle_gamma   90.00
#
_symmetry.space_group_name_H-M   'P 1'
#
loop_
_entity.id
_entity.type
_entity.pdbx_description
1 polymer ?
#
loop_
_entity_poly.entity_id
_entity_poly.type
_entity_poly.pdbx_seq_one_letter_code
_entity_poly.pdbx_strand_id
1 'polypeptide(L)'
;MTIMLYDFHLSDGFGRIIEENGSKLVEEISFSIFLIWIKFILFLRLNSDIGIYIYCVEIIFRAIIPFFWFMLFVILAFAHSMFILLRDPKNTEKMKIRESTYSGVAKDPSTNGTLYYINLKPDFDPKSSDDNPFSTYYTAIEATYFWMSGNWVQRDKFDNWAVGAFTLIASIFLVIILQNILIAFMNGVYVTAGTKGKRKLLRYQADYIATFEALYVHFSDSELEYEPKHIYYSSPAKNFEEWYNTRKNEQSSIYKDFEETSNIMMSNIFRERNYDNHSLLTYNNNIKKIIENYINLGNDINHDLKDLIERVKDKNSIEEIIKIGNTKNDVKFNIEVGTGPKSLNRLITG
;
A
#
# COMPACT_ATOMS: atom_id res chain seq x y z
N MET A 1 -14.76 37.28 9.93
CA MET A 1 -14.40 35.86 10.09
C MET A 1 -14.80 35.39 11.50
N THR A 2 -16.08 35.57 11.87
CA THR A 2 -16.51 35.36 13.28
C THR A 2 -17.95 34.84 13.39
N ILE A 3 -18.74 34.86 12.30
CA ILE A 3 -20.13 34.37 12.29
C ILE A 3 -20.21 32.87 11.95
N MET A 4 -19.20 32.32 11.25
CA MET A 4 -19.20 30.91 10.82
C MET A 4 -18.78 29.89 11.90
N LEU A 5 -18.36 30.35 13.08
CA LEU A 5 -17.90 29.48 14.18
C LEU A 5 -19.01 29.14 15.20
N TYR A 6 -20.12 29.88 15.23
CA TYR A 6 -21.17 29.68 16.23
C TYR A 6 -22.14 28.52 15.91
N ASP A 7 -22.23 28.10 14.65
CA ASP A 7 -23.13 27.02 14.21
C ASP A 7 -22.41 25.67 14.01
N PHE A 8 -21.12 25.58 14.38
CA PHE A 8 -20.38 24.32 14.33
C PHE A 8 -20.71 23.46 15.56
N HIS A 9 -21.82 22.74 15.48
CA HIS A 9 -22.08 21.65 16.41
C HIS A 9 -21.18 20.46 16.06
N LEU A 10 -20.44 19.95 17.05
CA LEU A 10 -19.75 18.67 16.91
C LEU A 10 -20.76 17.59 16.54
N SER A 11 -20.39 16.71 15.61
CA SER A 11 -21.24 15.60 15.19
C SER A 11 -21.65 14.78 16.41
N ASP A 12 -22.96 14.56 16.56
CA ASP A 12 -23.56 13.70 17.59
C ASP A 12 -23.51 12.21 17.20
N GLY A 13 -22.71 11.85 16.19
CA GLY A 13 -22.63 10.47 15.71
C GLY A 13 -23.93 9.95 15.10
N PHE A 14 -24.73 10.84 14.50
CA PHE A 14 -26.07 10.57 13.99
C PHE A 14 -27.13 10.31 15.08
N GLY A 15 -26.86 10.69 16.34
CA GLY A 15 -27.76 10.50 17.49
C GLY A 15 -29.21 10.90 17.24
N ARG A 16 -29.44 12.06 16.61
CA ARG A 16 -30.79 12.51 16.24
C ARG A 16 -31.50 11.60 15.21
N ILE A 17 -30.78 11.03 14.25
CA ILE A 17 -31.35 10.14 13.24
C ILE A 17 -31.66 8.76 13.85
N ILE A 18 -30.86 8.36 14.84
CA ILE A 18 -30.99 7.09 15.57
C ILE A 18 -32.28 7.06 16.39
N GLU A 19 -32.66 8.18 17.02
CA GLU A 19 -33.91 8.30 17.79
C GLU A 19 -35.17 8.15 16.91
N GLU A 20 -35.10 8.53 15.63
CA GLU A 20 -36.26 8.54 14.72
C GLU A 20 -36.43 7.27 13.88
N ASN A 21 -35.34 6.56 13.52
CA ASN A 21 -35.36 5.50 12.49
C ASN A 21 -35.03 4.07 12.97
N GLY A 22 -34.77 3.85 14.27
CA GLY A 22 -34.63 2.51 14.88
C GLY A 22 -33.24 1.85 14.80
N SER A 23 -33.06 0.74 15.53
CA SER A 23 -31.74 0.10 15.79
C SER A 23 -31.03 -0.42 14.53
N LYS A 24 -31.77 -0.92 13.54
CA LYS A 24 -31.22 -1.47 12.29
C LYS A 24 -30.45 -0.43 11.47
N LEU A 25 -30.96 0.81 11.42
CA LEU A 25 -30.31 1.88 10.69
C LEU A 25 -28.96 2.25 11.33
N VAL A 26 -28.86 2.16 12.66
CA VAL A 26 -27.61 2.37 13.39
C VAL A 26 -26.57 1.33 13.01
N GLU A 27 -26.98 0.06 12.95
CA GLU A 27 -26.11 -1.04 12.56
C GLU A 27 -25.58 -0.82 11.12
N GLU A 28 -26.46 -0.50 10.18
CA GLU A 28 -26.10 -0.24 8.78
C GLU A 28 -25.15 0.96 8.62
N ILE A 29 -25.41 2.06 9.34
CA ILE A 29 -24.55 3.25 9.37
C ILE A 29 -23.18 2.89 9.95
N SER A 30 -23.14 2.13 11.04
CA SER A 30 -21.88 1.68 11.67
C SER A 30 -21.03 0.86 10.71
N PHE A 31 -21.61 -0.14 10.05
CA PHE A 31 -20.91 -0.93 9.04
C PHE A 31 -20.43 -0.08 7.86
N SER A 32 -21.25 0.87 7.41
CA SER A 32 -20.88 1.78 6.31
C SER A 32 -19.68 2.64 6.67
N ILE A 33 -19.66 3.23 7.87
CA ILE A 33 -18.52 4.00 8.38
C ILE A 33 -17.27 3.13 8.46
N PHE A 34 -17.39 1.90 8.95
CA PHE A 34 -16.27 0.97 9.02
C PHE A 34 -15.67 0.68 7.62
N LEU A 35 -16.52 0.44 6.61
CA LEU A 35 -16.05 0.25 5.23
C LEU A 35 -15.39 1.51 4.65
N ILE A 36 -15.88 2.71 5.01
CA ILE A 36 -15.24 3.98 4.64
C ILE A 36 -13.84 4.08 5.26
N TRP A 37 -13.68 3.71 6.53
CA TRP A 37 -12.35 3.68 7.17
C TRP A 37 -11.39 2.70 6.49
N ILE A 38 -11.87 1.51 6.09
CA ILE A 38 -11.05 0.56 5.31
C ILE A 38 -10.63 1.21 3.98
N LYS A 39 -11.55 1.87 3.26
CA LYS A 39 -11.23 2.58 2.01
C LYS A 39 -10.21 3.69 2.25
N PHE A 40 -10.35 4.44 3.34
CA PHE A 40 -9.40 5.49 3.71
C PHE A 40 -8.00 4.92 4.00
N ILE A 41 -7.90 3.84 4.76
CA ILE A 41 -6.61 3.16 5.00
C ILE A 41 -5.98 2.72 3.67
N LEU A 42 -6.76 2.14 2.76
CA LEU A 42 -6.29 1.76 1.43
C LEU A 42 -5.89 2.95 0.56
N PHE A 43 -6.50 4.12 0.75
CA PHE A 43 -6.13 5.35 0.04
C PHE A 43 -4.73 5.86 0.44
N LEU A 44 -4.28 5.59 1.67
CA LEU A 44 -2.93 5.94 2.14
C LEU A 44 -1.81 5.25 1.34
N ARG A 45 -2.13 4.30 0.43
CA ARG A 45 -1.18 3.72 -0.54
C ARG A 45 -0.51 4.74 -1.46
N LEU A 46 -1.09 5.94 -1.61
CA LEU A 46 -0.44 7.00 -2.38
C LEU A 46 0.88 7.45 -1.76
N ASN A 47 0.98 7.45 -0.43
CA ASN A 47 2.22 7.76 0.27
C ASN A 47 3.15 6.55 0.20
N SER A 48 4.37 6.74 -0.32
CA SER A 48 5.34 5.67 -0.51
C SER A 48 5.72 4.93 0.77
N ASP A 49 5.85 5.64 1.89
CA ASP A 49 6.27 5.04 3.16
C ASP A 49 5.18 4.13 3.74
N ILE A 50 3.92 4.54 3.62
CA ILE A 50 2.76 3.80 4.16
C ILE A 50 2.32 2.70 3.17
N GLY A 51 2.37 2.97 1.87
CA GLY A 51 1.87 2.09 0.83
C GLY A 51 2.61 0.75 0.73
N ILE A 52 3.91 0.72 1.04
CA ILE A 52 4.67 -0.54 1.08
C ILE A 52 4.05 -1.49 2.12
N TYR A 53 3.73 -1.00 3.32
CA TYR A 53 3.14 -1.83 4.38
C TYR A 53 1.75 -2.33 4.00
N ILE A 54 0.91 -1.50 3.38
CA ILE A 54 -0.42 -1.90 2.94
C ILE A 54 -0.33 -3.02 1.90
N TYR A 55 0.57 -2.92 0.93
CA TYR A 55 0.76 -3.98 -0.07
C TYR A 55 1.37 -5.24 0.51
N CYS A 56 2.28 -5.13 1.50
CA CYS A 56 2.76 -6.28 2.25
C CYS A 56 1.61 -7.01 2.96
N VAL A 57 0.73 -6.27 3.64
CA VAL A 57 -0.46 -6.83 4.31
C VAL A 57 -1.38 -7.50 3.29
N GLU A 58 -1.65 -6.87 2.14
CA GLU A 58 -2.49 -7.47 1.09
C GLU A 58 -1.92 -8.79 0.57
N ILE A 59 -0.60 -8.86 0.33
CA ILE A 59 0.08 -10.07 -0.13
C ILE A 59 0.00 -11.17 0.93
N ILE A 60 0.29 -10.86 2.19
CA ILE A 60 0.24 -11.81 3.31
C ILE A 60 -1.20 -12.30 3.51
N PHE A 61 -2.17 -11.38 3.54
CA PHE A 61 -3.58 -11.71 3.72
C PHE A 61 -4.06 -12.70 2.64
N ARG A 62 -3.73 -12.45 1.37
CA ARG A 62 -4.06 -13.38 0.29
C ARG A 62 -3.40 -14.75 0.47
N ALA A 63 -2.18 -14.80 1.00
CA ALA A 63 -1.45 -16.05 1.21
C ALA A 63 -2.02 -16.90 2.36
N ILE A 64 -2.57 -16.28 3.42
CA ILE A 64 -3.09 -16.99 4.60
C ILE A 64 -4.53 -17.48 4.48
N ILE A 65 -5.30 -17.04 3.48
CA ILE A 65 -6.68 -17.52 3.21
C ILE A 65 -6.83 -19.06 3.27
N PRO A 66 -6.02 -19.88 2.56
CA PRO A 66 -6.14 -21.34 2.64
C PRO A 66 -5.88 -21.88 4.06
N PHE A 67 -4.99 -21.24 4.82
CA PHE A 67 -4.72 -21.63 6.20
C PHE A 67 -5.93 -21.33 7.10
N PHE A 68 -6.61 -20.21 6.90
CA PHE A 68 -7.86 -19.91 7.63
C PHE A 68 -8.98 -20.89 7.31
N TRP A 69 -9.10 -21.33 6.05
CA TRP A 69 -10.04 -22.40 5.70
C TRP A 69 -9.74 -23.70 6.46
N PHE A 70 -8.48 -24.10 6.48
CA PHE A 70 -8.05 -25.27 7.25
C PHE A 70 -8.37 -25.10 8.75
N MET A 71 -8.02 -23.97 9.34
CA MET A 71 -8.32 -23.65 10.74
C MET A 71 -9.83 -23.68 11.04
N LEU A 72 -10.65 -23.14 10.14
CA LEU A 72 -12.11 -23.17 10.27
C LEU A 72 -12.62 -24.60 10.38
N PHE A 73 -12.16 -25.52 9.52
CA PHE A 73 -12.56 -26.93 9.60
C PHE A 73 -12.14 -27.59 10.92
N VAL A 74 -10.96 -27.26 11.44
CA VAL A 74 -10.52 -27.76 12.76
C VAL A 74 -11.43 -27.23 13.87
N ILE A 75 -11.78 -25.94 13.85
CA ILE A 75 -12.73 -25.34 14.82
C ILE A 75 -14.09 -26.03 14.73
N LEU A 76 -14.62 -26.23 13.52
CA LEU A 76 -15.89 -26.93 13.31
C LEU A 76 -15.86 -28.36 13.89
N ALA A 77 -14.74 -29.08 13.73
CA ALA A 77 -14.59 -30.44 14.27
C ALA A 77 -14.63 -30.48 15.81
N PHE A 78 -13.91 -29.56 16.48
CA PHE A 78 -13.95 -29.45 17.94
C PHE A 78 -15.32 -28.98 18.44
N ALA A 79 -15.91 -27.98 17.79
CA ALA A 79 -17.23 -27.46 18.13
C ALA A 79 -18.30 -28.56 18.04
N HIS A 80 -18.29 -29.34 16.96
CA HIS A 80 -19.21 -30.45 16.77
C HIS A 80 -19.03 -31.54 17.83
N SER A 81 -17.78 -31.88 18.16
CA SER A 81 -17.47 -32.88 19.19
C SER A 81 -17.96 -32.44 20.57
N MET A 82 -17.70 -31.19 20.95
CA MET A 82 -18.16 -30.61 22.22
C MET A 82 -19.68 -30.44 22.27
N PHE A 83 -20.30 -30.06 21.16
CA PHE A 83 -21.74 -30.00 21.01
C PHE A 83 -22.38 -31.36 21.29
N ILE A 84 -21.88 -32.45 20.70
CA ILE A 84 -22.39 -33.80 20.97
C ILE A 84 -22.20 -34.16 22.45
N LEU A 85 -21.06 -33.80 23.04
CA LEU A 85 -20.73 -34.12 24.42
C LEU A 85 -21.62 -33.40 25.44
N LEU A 86 -21.88 -32.11 25.24
CA LEU A 86 -22.46 -31.20 26.25
C LEU A 86 -23.90 -30.76 25.97
N ARG A 87 -24.48 -31.10 24.82
CA ARG A 87 -25.85 -30.67 24.47
C ARG A 87 -26.94 -31.39 25.26
N ASP A 88 -26.83 -32.71 25.47
CA ASP A 88 -27.92 -33.50 26.04
C ASP A 88 -27.93 -33.39 27.57
N PRO A 89 -29.05 -32.95 28.19
CA PRO A 89 -29.22 -32.93 29.64
C PRO A 89 -28.86 -34.25 30.31
N LYS A 90 -29.11 -35.41 29.68
CA LYS A 90 -28.78 -36.71 30.28
C LYS A 90 -27.28 -36.97 30.35
N ASN A 91 -26.53 -36.44 29.38
CA ASN A 91 -25.07 -36.47 29.42
C ASN A 91 -24.59 -35.46 30.47
N THR A 92 -25.20 -34.28 30.49
CA THR A 92 -24.85 -33.20 31.40
C THR A 92 -25.26 -33.43 32.85
N GLU A 93 -26.31 -34.20 33.15
CA GLU A 93 -26.71 -34.61 34.50
C GLU A 93 -25.77 -35.68 35.07
N LYS A 94 -25.19 -36.52 34.21
CA LYS A 94 -24.11 -37.44 34.57
C LYS A 94 -22.77 -36.72 34.75
N MET A 95 -22.60 -35.57 34.10
CA MET A 95 -21.45 -34.70 34.28
C MET A 95 -21.69 -33.78 35.46
N LYS A 96 -20.80 -33.81 36.47
CA LYS A 96 -20.98 -32.85 37.57
C LYS A 96 -20.78 -31.44 37.02
N ILE A 97 -21.77 -30.59 37.14
CA ILE A 97 -21.59 -29.15 36.96
C ILE A 97 -20.85 -28.65 38.20
N ARG A 98 -19.89 -27.75 38.01
CA ARG A 98 -19.19 -27.11 39.12
C ARG A 98 -20.14 -26.10 39.77
N GLU A 99 -20.98 -26.58 40.68
CA GLU A 99 -21.87 -25.73 41.48
C GLU A 99 -21.05 -24.97 42.54
N SER A 100 -20.78 -23.69 42.31
CA SER A 100 -20.36 -22.79 43.39
C SER A 100 -21.59 -22.45 44.23
N THR A 101 -21.76 -23.10 45.38
CA THR A 101 -22.79 -22.69 46.34
C THR A 101 -22.30 -21.42 47.04
N TYR A 102 -23.04 -20.32 46.89
CA TYR A 102 -22.75 -19.09 47.64
C TYR A 102 -23.56 -19.10 48.92
N SER A 103 -22.87 -19.11 50.07
CA SER A 103 -23.48 -19.03 51.38
C SER A 103 -23.19 -17.68 52.01
N GLY A 104 -24.20 -17.04 52.59
CA GLY A 104 -24.09 -15.77 53.29
C GLY A 104 -24.94 -15.75 54.55
N VAL A 105 -24.62 -14.83 55.45
CA VAL A 105 -25.40 -14.60 56.67
C VAL A 105 -25.96 -13.19 56.60
N ALA A 106 -27.29 -13.07 56.52
CA ALA A 106 -27.96 -11.78 56.66
C ALA A 106 -27.92 -11.38 58.14
N LYS A 107 -27.32 -10.22 58.44
CA LYS A 107 -27.28 -9.65 59.79
C LYS A 107 -28.12 -8.39 59.85
N ASP A 108 -28.76 -8.18 60.99
CA ASP A 108 -29.44 -6.92 61.29
C ASP A 108 -28.39 -5.79 61.43
N PRO A 109 -28.50 -4.68 60.67
CA PRO A 109 -27.56 -3.56 60.76
C PRO A 109 -27.48 -2.92 62.14
N SER A 110 -28.55 -3.02 62.94
CA SER A 110 -28.67 -2.32 64.23
C SER A 110 -28.22 -3.15 65.42
N THR A 111 -28.44 -4.47 65.38
CA THR A 111 -28.12 -5.38 66.50
C THR A 111 -26.94 -6.32 66.19
N ASN A 112 -26.46 -6.33 64.94
CA ASN A 112 -25.46 -7.25 64.41
C ASN A 112 -25.80 -8.75 64.63
N GLY A 113 -27.07 -9.04 64.96
CA GLY A 113 -27.60 -10.37 65.15
C GLY A 113 -27.86 -11.05 63.81
N THR A 114 -27.60 -12.36 63.73
CA THR A 114 -27.90 -13.16 62.55
C THR A 114 -29.41 -13.29 62.38
N LEU A 115 -29.93 -12.82 61.26
CA LEU A 115 -31.35 -12.95 60.88
C LEU A 115 -31.59 -14.25 60.12
N TYR A 116 -30.84 -14.47 59.03
CA TYR A 116 -31.03 -15.62 58.14
C TYR A 116 -29.70 -16.15 57.60
N TYR A 117 -29.64 -17.47 57.42
CA TYR A 117 -28.61 -18.13 56.61
C TYR A 117 -29.14 -18.26 55.19
N ILE A 118 -28.44 -17.63 54.23
CA ILE A 118 -28.81 -17.63 52.83
C ILE A 118 -27.87 -18.60 52.10
N ASN A 119 -28.44 -19.62 51.45
CA ASN A 119 -27.72 -20.49 50.52
C ASN A 119 -28.29 -20.28 49.13
N LEU A 120 -27.49 -19.75 48.22
CA LEU A 120 -27.83 -19.57 46.82
C LEU A 120 -27.22 -20.71 46.01
N LYS A 121 -28.08 -21.39 45.24
CA LYS A 121 -27.66 -22.37 44.24
C LYS A 121 -27.85 -21.76 42.85
N PRO A 122 -26.87 -21.92 41.94
CA PRO A 122 -27.06 -21.52 40.56
C PRO A 122 -28.17 -22.36 39.91
N ASP A 123 -29.10 -21.69 39.22
CA ASP A 123 -30.15 -22.32 38.42
C ASP A 123 -29.61 -22.50 36.99
N PHE A 124 -28.86 -23.58 36.77
CA PHE A 124 -28.22 -23.85 35.49
C PHE A 124 -29.15 -24.64 34.56
N ASP A 125 -29.47 -24.09 33.40
CA ASP A 125 -30.21 -24.80 32.35
C ASP A 125 -29.25 -25.34 31.25
N PRO A 126 -29.02 -26.66 31.17
CA PRO A 126 -28.16 -27.26 30.14
C PRO A 126 -28.65 -27.04 28.71
N LYS A 127 -29.94 -26.69 28.51
CA LYS A 127 -30.52 -26.44 27.18
C LYS A 127 -30.46 -24.98 26.77
N SER A 128 -30.23 -24.06 27.71
CA SER A 128 -30.08 -22.64 27.41
C SER A 128 -28.70 -22.37 26.82
N SER A 129 -28.64 -21.52 25.79
CA SER A 129 -27.38 -21.04 25.20
C SER A 129 -26.61 -20.11 26.14
N ASP A 130 -27.31 -19.43 27.05
CA ASP A 130 -26.71 -18.47 27.97
C ASP A 130 -25.91 -19.20 29.06
N ASP A 131 -26.45 -20.34 29.53
CA ASP A 131 -25.81 -21.18 30.52
C ASP A 131 -24.84 -22.17 29.89
N ASN A 132 -25.23 -22.82 28.81
CA ASN A 132 -24.42 -23.79 28.09
C ASN A 132 -24.14 -23.31 26.65
N PRO A 133 -22.94 -22.75 26.39
CA PRO A 133 -22.55 -22.34 25.05
C PRO A 133 -22.57 -23.48 24.02
N PHE A 134 -22.56 -24.74 24.47
CA PHE A 134 -22.58 -25.94 23.62
C PHE A 134 -23.98 -26.56 23.48
N SER A 135 -25.05 -25.87 23.89
CA SER A 135 -26.44 -26.33 23.73
C SER A 135 -26.94 -26.25 22.28
N THR A 136 -26.41 -25.32 21.49
CA THR A 136 -26.69 -25.20 20.05
C THR A 136 -25.40 -25.30 19.23
N TYR A 137 -25.51 -25.70 17.98
CA TYR A 137 -24.33 -25.88 17.13
C TYR A 137 -23.65 -24.53 16.81
N TYR A 138 -24.42 -23.46 16.60
CA TYR A 138 -23.88 -22.14 16.31
C TYR A 138 -23.10 -21.55 17.49
N THR A 139 -23.68 -21.60 18.69
CA THR A 139 -23.02 -21.12 19.91
C THR A 139 -21.80 -21.98 20.26
N ALA A 140 -21.81 -23.28 19.92
CA ALA A 140 -20.66 -24.15 20.10
C ALA A 140 -19.48 -23.73 19.20
N ILE A 141 -19.76 -23.34 17.95
CA ILE A 141 -18.74 -22.83 17.02
C ILE A 141 -18.15 -21.53 17.58
N GLU A 142 -19.00 -20.61 18.03
CA GLU A 142 -18.57 -19.34 18.62
C GLU A 142 -17.69 -19.57 19.86
N ALA A 143 -18.14 -20.41 20.80
CA ALA A 143 -17.38 -20.74 22.00
C ALA A 143 -16.02 -21.35 21.66
N THR A 144 -15.97 -22.28 20.70
CA THR A 144 -14.74 -22.93 20.24
C THR A 144 -13.81 -21.96 19.51
N TYR A 145 -14.35 -21.00 18.75
CA TYR A 145 -13.57 -19.94 18.12
C TYR A 145 -12.85 -19.09 19.20
N PHE A 146 -13.55 -18.73 20.28
CA PHE A 146 -12.96 -17.95 21.37
C PHE A 146 -11.92 -18.70 22.20
N TRP A 147 -11.78 -20.03 22.05
CA TRP A 147 -10.66 -20.77 22.62
C TRP A 147 -9.31 -20.28 22.09
N MET A 148 -9.25 -19.77 20.86
CA MET A 148 -8.04 -19.17 20.29
C MET A 148 -7.53 -17.96 21.09
N SER A 149 -8.43 -17.26 21.77
CA SER A 149 -8.13 -16.13 22.65
C SER A 149 -7.93 -16.55 24.12
N GLY A 150 -8.01 -17.84 24.41
CA GLY A 150 -7.86 -18.39 25.76
C GLY A 150 -9.13 -18.37 26.62
N ASN A 151 -10.31 -18.11 26.05
CA ASN A 151 -11.57 -18.19 26.79
C ASN A 151 -12.09 -19.64 26.79
N TRP A 152 -12.04 -20.32 27.94
CA TRP A 152 -12.37 -21.75 28.05
C TRP A 152 -13.59 -22.01 28.94
N VAL A 153 -14.73 -21.37 28.63
CA VAL A 153 -15.98 -21.38 29.44
C VAL A 153 -16.41 -22.79 29.90
N GLN A 154 -16.21 -23.82 29.07
CA GLN A 154 -16.59 -25.19 29.42
C GLN A 154 -15.77 -25.79 30.56
N ARG A 155 -14.48 -25.44 30.67
CA ARG A 155 -13.58 -25.99 31.68
C ARG A 155 -14.00 -25.50 33.08
N ASP A 156 -14.52 -24.29 33.14
CA ASP A 156 -14.93 -23.66 34.39
C ASP A 156 -16.28 -24.19 34.87
N LYS A 157 -17.17 -24.55 33.94
CA LYS A 157 -18.53 -25.03 34.25
C LYS A 157 -18.64 -26.55 34.42
N PHE A 158 -17.94 -27.36 33.62
CA PHE A 158 -18.15 -28.82 33.59
C PHE A 158 -16.99 -29.59 34.24
N ASP A 159 -17.30 -30.42 35.22
CA ASP A 159 -16.36 -31.34 35.87
C ASP A 159 -16.41 -32.71 35.18
N ASN A 160 -15.76 -32.79 34.02
CA ASN A 160 -15.62 -34.03 33.25
C ASN A 160 -14.20 -34.16 32.66
N TRP A 161 -13.61 -35.35 32.80
CA TRP A 161 -12.31 -35.69 32.23
C TRP A 161 -12.24 -35.50 30.71
N ALA A 162 -13.31 -35.82 29.97
CA ALA A 162 -13.38 -35.69 28.52
C ALA A 162 -13.34 -34.22 28.08
N VAL A 163 -14.03 -33.34 28.81
CA VAL A 163 -13.96 -31.88 28.60
C VAL A 163 -12.53 -31.40 28.83
N GLY A 164 -11.87 -31.89 29.89
CA GLY A 164 -10.46 -31.61 30.16
C GLY A 164 -9.53 -32.09 29.03
N ALA A 165 -9.74 -33.31 28.53
CA ALA A 165 -8.94 -33.90 27.45
C ALA A 165 -9.10 -33.10 26.13
N PHE A 166 -10.32 -32.81 25.71
CA PHE A 166 -10.58 -32.00 24.51
C PHE A 166 -9.97 -30.60 24.64
N THR A 167 -10.11 -29.96 25.79
CA THR A 167 -9.53 -28.64 26.08
C THR A 167 -8.00 -28.66 25.99
N LEU A 168 -7.36 -29.70 26.54
CA LEU A 168 -5.90 -29.86 26.47
C LEU A 168 -5.42 -30.10 25.03
N ILE A 169 -6.08 -30.99 24.29
CA ILE A 169 -5.74 -31.28 22.89
C ILE A 169 -5.93 -30.02 22.04
N ALA A 170 -7.04 -29.31 22.21
CA ALA A 170 -7.34 -28.07 21.51
C ALA A 170 -6.33 -26.97 21.86
N SER A 171 -5.95 -26.82 23.13
CA SER A 171 -4.93 -25.85 23.54
C SER A 171 -3.58 -26.11 22.86
N ILE A 172 -3.12 -27.36 22.85
CA ILE A 172 -1.87 -27.71 22.17
C ILE A 172 -1.99 -27.52 20.66
N PHE A 173 -3.07 -28.00 20.06
CA PHE A 173 -3.18 -28.02 18.60
C PHE A 173 -3.60 -26.67 18.02
N LEU A 174 -4.74 -26.10 18.43
CA LEU A 174 -5.26 -24.83 17.91
C LEU A 174 -4.40 -23.64 18.36
N VAL A 175 -4.08 -23.54 19.66
CA VAL A 175 -3.42 -22.35 20.20
C VAL A 175 -1.91 -22.45 19.99
N ILE A 176 -1.26 -23.52 20.44
CA ILE A 176 0.20 -23.60 20.37
C ILE A 176 0.66 -23.93 18.96
N ILE A 177 0.21 -25.02 18.35
CA ILE A 177 0.76 -25.48 17.07
C ILE A 177 0.27 -24.59 15.92
N LEU A 178 -1.04 -24.44 15.73
CA LEU A 178 -1.58 -23.74 14.57
C LEU A 178 -1.30 -22.24 14.58
N GLN A 179 -1.37 -21.55 15.72
CA GLN A 179 -1.00 -20.12 15.75
C GLN A 179 0.49 -19.93 15.47
N ASN A 180 1.38 -20.77 16.04
CA ASN A 180 2.81 -20.67 15.76
C ASN A 180 3.15 -20.99 14.30
N ILE A 181 2.48 -21.97 13.69
CA ILE A 181 2.62 -22.25 12.25
C ILE A 181 2.13 -21.06 11.42
N LEU A 182 1.00 -20.43 11.79
CA LEU A 182 0.50 -19.24 11.09
C LEU A 182 1.52 -18.09 11.16
N ILE A 183 2.11 -17.84 12.34
CA ILE A 183 3.15 -16.83 12.52
C ILE A 183 4.38 -17.14 11.66
N ALA A 184 4.87 -18.39 11.70
CA ALA A 184 6.02 -18.81 10.90
C ALA A 184 5.75 -18.70 9.39
N PHE A 185 4.56 -19.09 8.95
CA PHE A 185 4.11 -18.96 7.57
C PHE A 185 4.03 -17.49 7.14
N MET A 186 3.40 -16.62 7.94
CA MET A 186 3.34 -15.18 7.68
C MET A 186 4.73 -14.56 7.60
N ASN A 187 5.66 -14.97 8.48
CA ASN A 187 7.04 -14.52 8.44
C ASN A 187 7.75 -14.94 7.13
N GLY A 188 7.57 -16.19 6.70
CA GLY A 188 8.12 -16.67 5.42
C GLY A 188 7.58 -15.88 4.21
N VAL A 189 6.29 -15.57 4.20
CA VAL A 189 5.67 -14.76 3.14
C VAL A 189 6.15 -13.30 3.20
N TYR A 190 6.29 -12.73 4.40
CA TYR A 190 6.68 -11.33 4.62
C TYR A 190 8.00 -10.97 3.94
N VAL A 191 9.02 -11.84 4.05
CA VAL A 191 10.34 -11.64 3.42
C VAL A 191 10.21 -11.42 1.91
N THR A 192 9.33 -12.17 1.26
CA THR A 192 9.09 -12.05 -0.19
C THR A 192 8.11 -10.91 -0.51
N ALA A 193 7.21 -10.58 0.42
CA ALA A 193 6.21 -9.54 0.26
C ALA A 193 6.82 -8.13 0.21
N GLY A 194 7.93 -7.86 0.90
CA GLY A 194 8.59 -6.54 0.87
C GLY A 194 9.00 -6.10 -0.54
N THR A 195 9.68 -6.97 -1.29
CA THR A 195 10.15 -6.66 -2.65
C THR A 195 9.01 -6.62 -3.66
N LYS A 196 8.09 -7.59 -3.60
CA LYS A 196 6.89 -7.62 -4.45
C LYS A 196 5.94 -6.45 -4.16
N GLY A 197 5.81 -6.06 -2.90
CA GLY A 197 5.00 -4.95 -2.42
C GLY A 197 5.50 -3.62 -2.96
N LYS A 198 6.82 -3.36 -2.89
CA LYS A 198 7.42 -2.16 -3.49
C LYS A 198 7.18 -2.07 -5.00
N ARG A 199 7.34 -3.17 -5.73
CA ARG A 199 7.05 -3.20 -7.18
C ARG A 199 5.57 -2.91 -7.48
N LYS A 200 4.66 -3.51 -6.70
CA LYS A 200 3.22 -3.32 -6.86
C LYS A 200 2.80 -1.87 -6.54
N LEU A 201 3.42 -1.26 -5.54
CA LEU A 201 3.23 0.14 -5.18
C LEU A 201 3.62 1.09 -6.31
N LEU A 202 4.82 0.95 -6.86
CA LEU A 202 5.31 1.80 -7.95
C LEU A 202 4.40 1.71 -9.17
N ARG A 203 3.94 0.49 -9.50
CA ARG A 203 2.97 0.29 -10.58
C ARG A 203 1.64 0.99 -10.29
N TYR A 204 1.13 0.86 -9.08
CA TYR A 204 -0.11 1.54 -8.67
C TYR A 204 0.01 3.06 -8.75
N GLN A 205 1.13 3.65 -8.31
CA GLN A 205 1.36 5.08 -8.40
C GLN A 205 1.44 5.54 -9.86
N ALA A 206 2.16 4.79 -10.72
CA ALA A 206 2.23 5.08 -12.15
C ALA A 206 0.85 5.00 -12.83
N ASP A 207 0.06 3.95 -12.54
CA ASP A 207 -1.29 3.80 -13.07
C ASP A 207 -2.22 4.92 -12.59
N TYR A 208 -2.07 5.36 -11.33
CA TYR A 208 -2.85 6.46 -10.76
C TYR A 208 -2.51 7.80 -11.42
N ILE A 209 -1.22 8.09 -11.61
CA ILE A 209 -0.75 9.28 -12.32
C ILE A 209 -1.27 9.27 -13.76
N ALA A 210 -1.11 8.17 -14.49
CA ALA A 210 -1.57 8.06 -15.87
C ALA A 210 -3.10 8.25 -15.99
N THR A 211 -3.86 7.72 -15.03
CA THR A 211 -5.32 7.90 -14.99
C THR A 211 -5.69 9.36 -14.70
N PHE A 212 -4.98 10.00 -13.76
CA PHE A 212 -5.17 11.41 -13.44
C PHE A 212 -4.83 12.29 -14.64
N GLU A 213 -3.71 12.06 -15.31
CA GLU A 213 -3.29 12.78 -16.52
C GLU A 213 -4.32 12.61 -17.63
N ALA A 214 -4.76 11.39 -17.93
CA ALA A 214 -5.79 11.14 -18.94
C ALA A 214 -7.10 11.89 -18.66
N LEU A 215 -7.51 11.93 -17.39
CA LEU A 215 -8.73 12.63 -16.97
C LEU A 215 -8.55 14.15 -17.02
N TYR A 216 -7.40 14.65 -16.58
CA TYR A 216 -7.07 16.08 -16.58
C TYR A 216 -6.96 16.64 -18.00
N VAL A 217 -6.31 15.91 -18.91
CA VAL A 217 -6.23 16.25 -20.35
C VAL A 217 -7.63 16.24 -20.97
N HIS A 218 -8.51 15.32 -20.58
CA HIS A 218 -9.87 15.23 -21.13
C HIS A 218 -10.79 16.36 -20.66
N PHE A 219 -10.64 16.85 -19.43
CA PHE A 219 -11.53 17.87 -18.84
C PHE A 219 -10.95 19.28 -18.80
N SER A 220 -9.66 19.47 -19.10
CA SER A 220 -9.04 20.79 -19.17
C SER A 220 -9.09 21.31 -20.60
N ASP A 221 -9.94 22.31 -20.85
CA ASP A 221 -10.08 23.04 -22.12
C ASP A 221 -8.84 23.92 -22.47
N SER A 222 -7.79 23.89 -21.66
CA SER A 222 -6.61 24.74 -21.83
C SER A 222 -5.55 24.07 -22.70
N GLU A 223 -5.16 24.76 -23.77
CA GLU A 223 -3.95 24.58 -24.58
C GLU A 223 -2.78 24.01 -23.77
N LEU A 224 -2.65 22.68 -23.73
CA LEU A 224 -1.46 22.04 -23.18
C LEU A 224 -0.31 22.33 -24.15
N GLU A 225 0.69 23.06 -23.67
CA GLU A 225 1.99 23.18 -24.35
C GLU A 225 2.43 21.78 -24.76
N TYR A 226 2.47 21.57 -26.08
CA TYR A 226 2.85 20.36 -26.81
C TYR A 226 3.46 19.25 -25.95
N GLU A 227 2.74 18.12 -25.83
CA GLU A 227 3.32 16.86 -25.38
C GLU A 227 4.68 16.64 -26.07
N PRO A 228 5.75 16.32 -25.32
CA PRO A 228 6.99 15.91 -25.96
C PRO A 228 6.69 14.64 -26.75
N LYS A 229 6.74 14.73 -28.09
CA LYS A 229 6.56 13.60 -29.02
C LYS A 229 7.49 12.39 -28.75
N HIS A 230 8.46 12.55 -27.85
CA HIS A 230 9.50 11.57 -27.56
C HIS A 230 9.71 11.50 -26.03
N ILE A 231 9.62 10.28 -25.50
CA ILE A 231 10.03 9.99 -24.11
C ILE A 231 11.55 9.82 -24.12
N TYR A 232 12.27 10.72 -23.46
CA TYR A 232 13.72 10.59 -23.28
C TYR A 232 14.01 9.84 -21.98
N TYR A 233 14.67 8.69 -22.09
CA TYR A 233 15.17 7.94 -20.94
C TYR A 233 16.66 8.27 -20.73
N SER A 234 16.96 9.09 -19.74
CA SER A 234 18.34 9.36 -19.32
C SER A 234 18.80 8.24 -18.39
N SER A 235 19.62 7.33 -18.92
CA SER A 235 20.31 6.30 -18.14
C SER A 235 21.81 6.59 -18.11
N PRO A 236 22.50 6.37 -16.98
CA PRO A 236 23.95 6.33 -16.99
C PRO A 236 24.42 5.36 -18.08
N ALA A 237 25.33 5.80 -18.95
CA ALA A 237 25.78 5.02 -20.12
C ALA A 237 26.17 3.58 -19.75
N LYS A 238 26.76 3.39 -18.58
CA LYS A 238 27.13 2.08 -18.02
C LYS A 238 25.94 1.11 -17.88
N ASN A 239 24.79 1.59 -17.44
CA ASN A 239 23.59 0.76 -17.27
C ASN A 239 23.01 0.34 -18.62
N PHE A 240 23.07 1.24 -19.62
CA PHE A 240 22.67 0.92 -20.99
C PHE A 240 23.63 -0.09 -21.62
N GLU A 241 24.93 0.09 -21.41
CA GLU A 241 25.96 -0.81 -21.92
C GLU A 241 25.85 -2.23 -21.33
N GLU A 242 25.61 -2.35 -20.02
CA GLU A 242 25.35 -3.65 -19.36
C GLU A 242 24.08 -4.32 -19.90
N TRP A 243 23.00 -3.56 -20.08
CA TRP A 243 21.74 -4.07 -20.65
C TRP A 243 21.90 -4.47 -22.14
N TYR A 244 22.61 -3.66 -22.94
CA TYR A 244 22.89 -3.93 -24.34
C TYR A 244 23.70 -5.22 -24.51
N ASN A 245 24.76 -5.35 -23.72
CA ASN A 245 25.64 -6.53 -23.75
C ASN A 245 24.91 -7.82 -23.33
N THR A 246 23.91 -7.73 -22.44
CA THR A 246 23.12 -8.90 -22.05
C THR A 246 22.10 -9.33 -23.11
N ARG A 247 21.71 -8.45 -24.03
CA ARG A 247 20.67 -8.72 -25.05
C ARG A 247 21.14 -8.75 -26.50
N LYS A 248 22.41 -8.43 -26.76
CA LYS A 248 23.02 -8.39 -28.10
C LYS A 248 22.81 -9.67 -28.95
N ASN A 249 22.61 -10.81 -28.29
CA ASN A 249 22.44 -12.12 -28.96
C ASN A 249 20.96 -12.49 -29.21
N GLU A 250 20.00 -11.72 -28.69
CA GLU A 250 18.56 -11.94 -28.91
C GLU A 250 18.09 -11.17 -30.15
N GLN A 251 18.39 -11.73 -31.32
CA GLN A 251 18.14 -11.09 -32.62
C GLN A 251 16.64 -11.00 -32.95
N SER A 252 16.03 -9.83 -32.75
CA SER A 252 14.74 -9.47 -33.36
C SER A 252 14.90 -8.28 -34.31
N SER A 253 14.09 -8.22 -35.36
CA SER A 253 14.16 -7.19 -36.42
C SER A 253 13.93 -5.76 -35.94
N ILE A 254 13.36 -5.59 -34.75
CA ILE A 254 13.11 -4.29 -34.12
C ILE A 254 14.44 -3.62 -33.67
N TYR A 255 15.51 -4.41 -33.49
CA TYR A 255 16.75 -3.92 -32.88
C TYR A 255 17.78 -3.31 -33.85
N LYS A 256 17.68 -3.55 -35.17
CA LYS A 256 18.65 -3.00 -36.15
C LYS A 256 18.56 -1.48 -36.26
N ASP A 257 17.36 -0.93 -36.36
CA ASP A 257 17.13 0.53 -36.47
C ASP A 257 17.53 1.26 -35.18
N PHE A 258 17.41 0.59 -34.04
CA PHE A 258 17.81 1.12 -32.74
C PHE A 258 19.34 1.16 -32.56
N GLU A 259 20.08 0.20 -33.12
CA GLU A 259 21.55 0.13 -33.08
C GLU A 259 22.20 1.29 -33.84
N GLU A 260 21.64 1.65 -35.00
CA GLU A 260 22.11 2.79 -35.81
C GLU A 260 21.84 4.12 -35.11
N THR A 261 20.64 4.28 -34.52
CA THR A 261 20.25 5.48 -33.78
C THR A 261 21.09 5.67 -32.50
N SER A 262 21.37 4.58 -31.78
CA SER A 262 22.22 4.55 -30.57
C SER A 262 23.65 4.99 -30.83
N ASN A 263 24.28 4.47 -31.90
CA ASN A 263 25.65 4.82 -32.26
C ASN A 263 25.79 6.31 -32.64
N ILE A 264 24.79 6.86 -33.35
CA ILE A 264 24.72 8.29 -33.69
C ILE A 264 24.52 9.15 -32.43
N MET A 265 23.71 8.68 -31.48
CA MET A 265 23.42 9.41 -30.24
C MET A 265 24.64 9.44 -29.30
N MET A 266 25.46 8.38 -29.29
CA MET A 266 26.68 8.30 -28.48
C MET A 266 27.86 9.09 -29.08
N SER A 267 27.91 9.28 -30.41
CA SER A 267 28.93 10.12 -31.06
C SER A 267 28.67 11.62 -30.92
N ASN A 268 27.43 12.02 -30.66
CA ASN A 268 27.08 13.42 -30.46
C ASN A 268 27.20 13.77 -28.98
N ILE A 269 28.22 14.56 -28.63
CA ILE A 269 28.33 15.17 -27.30
C ILE A 269 27.05 15.99 -27.06
N PHE A 270 26.13 15.45 -26.27
CA PHE A 270 24.90 16.15 -25.92
C PHE A 270 25.27 17.41 -25.14
N ARG A 271 25.03 18.57 -25.76
CA ARG A 271 24.93 19.83 -25.03
C ARG A 271 23.67 19.78 -24.19
N GLU A 272 23.86 19.59 -22.89
CA GLU A 272 22.80 19.72 -21.90
C GLU A 272 22.17 21.11 -22.05
N ARG A 273 20.91 21.16 -22.50
CA ARG A 273 20.08 22.36 -22.43
C ARG A 273 18.96 22.06 -21.45
N ASN A 274 18.91 22.83 -20.39
CA ASN A 274 17.81 22.79 -19.44
C ASN A 274 16.59 23.45 -20.11
N TYR A 275 15.56 22.64 -20.39
CA TYR A 275 14.29 23.11 -20.94
C TYR A 275 13.24 23.34 -19.85
N ASP A 276 13.58 23.11 -18.58
CA ASP A 276 12.68 23.24 -17.45
C ASP A 276 13.06 24.48 -16.62
N ASN A 277 12.48 25.62 -17.01
CA ASN A 277 12.65 26.90 -16.30
C ASN A 277 11.79 26.98 -15.03
N HIS A 278 10.91 26.00 -14.76
CA HIS A 278 9.85 26.09 -13.74
C HIS A 278 9.76 24.89 -12.78
N SER A 279 10.70 23.95 -12.83
CA SER A 279 10.81 22.89 -11.81
C SER A 279 10.91 23.46 -10.40
N LEU A 280 9.92 23.14 -9.55
CA LEU A 280 9.89 23.50 -8.13
C LEU A 280 10.89 22.69 -7.26
N LEU A 281 11.73 21.84 -7.86
CA LEU A 281 12.64 20.91 -7.16
C LEU A 281 14.14 21.17 -7.39
N THR A 282 14.55 22.34 -7.90
CA THR A 282 15.97 22.61 -8.16
C THR A 282 16.71 23.08 -6.91
N TYR A 283 17.45 22.16 -6.29
CA TYR A 283 18.38 22.44 -5.19
C TYR A 283 19.58 23.23 -5.74
N ASN A 284 19.66 24.51 -5.39
CA ASN A 284 20.67 25.45 -5.88
C ASN A 284 22.02 25.18 -5.19
N ASN A 285 22.86 24.33 -5.78
CA ASN A 285 24.26 24.19 -5.36
C ASN A 285 25.13 23.63 -6.50
N ASN A 286 25.72 24.54 -7.30
CA ASN A 286 27.16 24.56 -7.57
C ASN A 286 27.51 25.38 -8.82
N ILE A 287 27.41 26.70 -8.71
CA ILE A 287 28.05 27.64 -9.65
C ILE A 287 29.55 27.33 -9.79
N LYS A 288 30.18 26.82 -8.71
CA LYS A 288 31.59 26.40 -8.69
C LYS A 288 31.92 25.30 -9.70
N LYS A 289 31.01 24.34 -9.92
CA LYS A 289 31.21 23.19 -10.81
C LYS A 289 31.02 23.56 -12.29
N ILE A 290 30.19 24.57 -12.56
CA ILE A 290 30.01 25.17 -13.89
C ILE A 290 31.29 25.91 -14.31
N ILE A 291 31.89 26.67 -13.39
CA ILE A 291 33.15 27.40 -13.64
C ILE A 291 34.32 26.43 -13.91
N GLU A 292 34.43 25.33 -13.15
CA GLU A 292 35.45 24.29 -13.37
C GLU A 292 35.33 23.63 -14.75
N ASN A 293 34.11 23.37 -15.23
CA ASN A 293 33.89 22.81 -16.57
C ASN A 293 34.27 23.79 -17.70
N TYR A 294 34.05 25.08 -17.52
CA TYR A 294 34.46 26.10 -18.50
C TYR A 294 35.98 26.27 -18.57
N ILE A 295 36.68 26.17 -17.44
CA ILE A 295 38.15 26.23 -17.40
C ILE A 295 38.75 25.00 -18.10
N ASN A 296 38.17 23.81 -17.89
CA ASN A 296 38.65 22.59 -18.55
C ASN A 296 38.41 22.58 -20.07
N LEU A 297 37.38 23.27 -20.56
CA LEU A 297 37.11 23.43 -22.00
C LEU A 297 38.06 24.43 -22.68
N GLY A 298 38.64 25.37 -21.92
CA GLY A 298 39.53 26.42 -22.43
C GLY A 298 40.92 25.94 -22.88
N ASN A 299 41.31 24.70 -22.55
CA ASN A 299 42.64 24.18 -22.88
C ASN A 299 42.80 23.73 -24.34
N ASP A 300 41.74 23.68 -25.15
CA ASP A 300 41.77 23.06 -26.49
C ASP A 300 41.51 24.00 -27.69
N ILE A 301 41.28 25.32 -27.49
CA ILE A 301 40.94 26.23 -28.61
C ILE A 301 41.62 27.59 -28.45
N ASN A 302 42.85 27.72 -28.96
CA ASN A 302 43.75 28.84 -28.67
C ASN A 302 43.84 29.95 -29.75
N HIS A 303 42.78 30.19 -30.55
CA HIS A 303 42.77 31.34 -31.47
C HIS A 303 41.44 32.12 -31.47
N ASP A 304 40.31 31.43 -31.46
CA ASP A 304 38.97 32.06 -31.45
C ASP A 304 38.62 32.72 -30.10
N LEU A 305 39.22 32.25 -28.99
CA LEU A 305 38.92 32.74 -27.64
C LEU A 305 39.50 34.14 -27.40
N LYS A 306 40.69 34.42 -27.94
CA LYS A 306 41.37 35.72 -27.79
C LYS A 306 40.58 36.83 -28.48
N ASP A 307 40.07 36.53 -29.66
CA ASP A 307 39.26 37.40 -30.50
C ASP A 307 37.86 37.70 -29.92
N LEU A 308 37.34 36.78 -29.11
CA LEU A 308 36.08 36.93 -28.37
C LEU A 308 36.26 37.76 -27.09
N ILE A 309 37.35 37.52 -26.37
CA ILE A 309 37.70 38.28 -25.15
C ILE A 309 37.95 39.75 -25.50
N GLU A 310 38.62 40.03 -26.61
CA GLU A 310 38.87 41.41 -27.06
C GLU A 310 37.58 42.15 -27.46
N ARG A 311 36.58 41.43 -27.99
CA ARG A 311 35.27 42.00 -28.37
C ARG A 311 34.32 42.25 -27.21
N VAL A 312 34.48 41.52 -26.10
CA VAL A 312 33.59 41.61 -24.92
C VAL A 312 34.16 42.54 -23.85
N LYS A 313 35.45 42.85 -23.89
CA LYS A 313 36.15 43.61 -22.84
C LYS A 313 35.58 45.02 -22.58
N ASP A 314 35.02 45.66 -23.60
CA ASP A 314 34.51 47.04 -23.53
C ASP A 314 32.97 47.13 -23.37
N LYS A 315 32.31 46.02 -23.01
CA LYS A 315 30.83 45.93 -22.94
C LYS A 315 30.33 45.81 -21.50
N ASN A 316 29.35 46.65 -21.14
CA ASN A 316 28.88 46.83 -19.76
C ASN A 316 27.52 46.17 -19.45
N SER A 317 26.88 45.48 -20.41
CA SER A 317 25.61 44.77 -20.17
C SER A 317 25.54 43.42 -20.87
N ILE A 318 24.85 42.47 -20.22
CA ILE A 318 24.67 41.07 -20.68
C ILE A 318 23.90 41.02 -22.01
N GLU A 319 23.03 41.99 -22.25
CA GLU A 319 22.18 42.08 -23.45
C GLU A 319 23.00 42.40 -24.72
N GLU A 320 24.07 43.20 -24.61
CA GLU A 320 24.98 43.49 -25.72
C GLU A 320 25.81 42.27 -26.12
N ILE A 321 26.15 41.40 -25.15
CA ILE A 321 26.95 40.19 -25.37
C ILE A 321 26.13 39.15 -26.16
N ILE A 322 24.83 39.04 -25.88
CA ILE A 322 23.92 38.09 -26.56
C ILE A 322 23.73 38.46 -28.04
N LYS A 323 23.71 39.75 -28.39
CA LYS A 323 23.57 40.23 -29.78
C LYS A 323 24.74 39.80 -30.69
N ILE A 324 25.95 39.72 -30.15
CA ILE A 324 27.15 39.30 -30.89
C ILE A 324 27.09 37.80 -31.22
N GLY A 325 26.50 36.99 -30.35
CA GLY A 325 26.33 35.54 -30.57
C GLY A 325 25.40 35.20 -31.74
N ASN A 326 24.36 36.02 -31.97
CA ASN A 326 23.35 35.74 -32.99
C ASN A 326 23.82 36.08 -34.42
N THR A 327 24.70 37.08 -34.61
CA THR A 327 25.18 37.47 -35.95
C THR A 327 26.10 36.43 -36.61
N LYS A 328 26.71 35.52 -35.85
CA LYS A 328 27.57 34.45 -36.40
C LYS A 328 26.78 33.27 -36.99
N ASN A 329 25.50 33.11 -36.61
CA ASN A 329 24.64 32.04 -37.13
C ASN A 329 24.07 32.35 -38.52
N ASP A 330 23.87 33.62 -38.87
CA ASP A 330 23.30 34.02 -40.17
C ASP A 330 24.31 33.95 -41.33
N VAL A 331 25.63 34.01 -41.05
CA VAL A 331 26.67 33.97 -42.09
C VAL A 331 26.98 32.53 -42.54
N LYS A 332 26.65 31.51 -41.73
CA LYS A 332 26.92 30.10 -42.06
C LYS A 332 25.89 29.45 -42.99
N PHE A 333 24.73 30.08 -43.21
CA PHE A 333 23.66 29.53 -44.06
C PHE A 333 23.74 29.91 -45.55
N ASN A 334 24.65 30.81 -45.95
CA ASN A 334 24.74 31.32 -47.33
C ASN A 334 25.92 30.77 -48.15
N ILE A 335 26.66 29.77 -47.66
CA ILE A 335 27.79 29.17 -48.40
C ILE A 335 27.64 27.65 -48.42
N GLU A 336 26.57 27.13 -49.01
CA GLU A 336 26.47 25.71 -49.45
C GLU A 336 25.24 25.47 -50.35
N VAL A 337 25.00 26.34 -51.33
CA VAL A 337 24.14 26.01 -52.49
C VAL A 337 24.89 26.39 -53.75
N GLY A 338 25.79 25.51 -54.17
CA GLY A 338 26.59 25.69 -55.38
C GLY A 338 27.07 24.35 -55.90
N THR A 339 26.55 23.98 -57.07
CA THR A 339 26.98 22.91 -57.98
C THR A 339 26.46 21.50 -57.72
N GLY A 340 25.53 21.04 -58.58
CA GLY A 340 25.17 19.62 -58.74
C GLY A 340 26.24 18.82 -59.49
N PRO A 341 25.95 17.54 -59.82
CA PRO A 341 25.39 17.33 -61.16
C PRO A 341 24.21 16.37 -61.25
N LYS A 342 23.59 16.47 -62.42
CA LYS A 342 22.40 15.83 -62.97
C LYS A 342 22.47 14.29 -63.08
N SER A 343 21.27 13.73 -63.12
CA SER A 343 20.80 12.52 -63.85
C SER A 343 20.84 11.18 -63.11
N LEU A 344 19.64 10.63 -62.81
CA LEU A 344 19.01 9.59 -63.65
C LEU A 344 17.54 9.38 -63.25
N ASN A 345 16.65 9.43 -64.24
CA ASN A 345 15.23 9.04 -64.18
C ASN A 345 15.07 7.51 -64.17
N ARG A 346 14.12 6.99 -63.38
CA ARG A 346 13.10 5.94 -63.72
C ARG A 346 12.31 5.59 -62.45
N LEU A 347 11.01 5.93 -62.39
CA LEU A 347 9.88 5.03 -62.71
C LEU A 347 9.88 3.75 -61.86
N ILE A 348 8.90 3.59 -60.97
CA ILE A 348 7.71 2.73 -61.16
C ILE A 348 6.84 2.79 -59.88
N THR A 349 5.57 3.08 -60.11
CA THR A 349 4.40 2.84 -59.25
C THR A 349 4.18 1.35 -58.99
N GLY A 350 3.83 0.98 -57.77
CA GLY A 350 3.28 -0.32 -57.39
C GLY A 350 2.76 -0.26 -55.97
#